data_AF-S0B0K7-F1
#
_entry.id   AF-S0B0K7-F1
#
_cell.length_a   1.000
_cell.length_b   1.000
_cell.length_c   1.000
_cell.angle_alpha   90.00
_cell.angle_beta   90.00
_cell.angle_gamma   90.00
#
_symmetry.space_group_name_H-M   'P 1'
#
loop_
_entity.id
_entity.type
_entity.pdbx_description
1 polymer ?
#
loop_
_entity_poly.entity_id
_entity_poly.type
_entity_poly.pdbx_seq_one_letter_code
_entity_poly.pdbx_strand_id
1 'polypeptide(L)'
;MSIDYSMLVDLTFICARDVPCFDSMSSNPYIKFYINKTSYETRCKMMTTEPDYNYTQRVTLIPSKTVTFQFYTWHLLTSNDMLGCAKWEVPPLMNDEFRYYLLQINPRGYLLFSAKCISRGISSLQILQQISPERKTLLQIKVKPIVGLERAISQEFGLNKFIARIGNNMKIAVRSESMRARTGVTKLVLFNYIKNCLSQSQTLYVEARVGETLSISLHLFDKIKSEGDGTLIASTQYVVPDFYENEKTSVKISGDSGTGFDFEIQCLESVYHHVRPELIPPLNDVYSNTEFPCEIDIEKLKKFDGLMWNTNYLFPAAEICYKGKVYSTSWMYSETFDETSHYPDGWFQGFIIPICVNTEFVVRIKFRERNSMEEIIYTEKKMIWPEMEENKSSKKIRVMLEGEKKLILRMKRIREVSSTFRRKFIDKTEDPLLENRDMNTAVEEVPQIQGSVTNIKEQQIKGFSPFN
;
A
#
# COMPACT_ATOMS: atom_id res chain seq x y z
N MET A 1 30.18 24.81 31.57
CA MET A 1 29.24 23.72 31.93
C MET A 1 28.07 23.81 30.96
N SER A 2 27.96 22.89 30.01
CA SER A 2 26.74 22.80 29.19
C SER A 2 25.62 22.26 30.06
N ILE A 3 24.52 23.00 30.18
CA ILE A 3 23.30 22.47 30.78
C ILE A 3 22.77 21.46 29.75
N ASP A 4 22.94 20.17 30.03
CA ASP A 4 22.37 19.12 29.18
C ASP A 4 20.84 19.21 29.26
N TYR A 5 20.26 19.83 28.24
CA TYR A 5 18.83 19.95 28.08
C TYR A 5 18.22 18.55 27.97
N SER A 6 17.31 18.21 28.87
CA SER A 6 16.67 16.89 28.93
C SER A 6 15.15 16.99 28.97
N MET A 7 14.51 16.09 28.25
CA MET A 7 13.06 16.01 28.06
C MET A 7 12.51 14.79 28.79
N LEU A 8 11.36 14.93 29.45
CA LEU A 8 10.62 13.80 30.00
C LEU A 8 9.69 13.25 28.91
N VAL A 9 9.87 12.00 28.53
CA VAL A 9 9.19 11.40 27.37
C VAL A 9 8.60 10.04 27.74
N ASP A 10 7.35 9.80 27.31
CA ASP A 10 6.75 8.47 27.30
C ASP A 10 7.09 7.78 25.98
N LEU A 11 7.93 6.73 26.05
CA LEU A 11 8.25 5.87 24.91
C LEU A 11 7.32 4.68 24.87
N THR A 12 6.54 4.55 23.81
CA THR A 12 5.61 3.43 23.62
C THR A 12 6.11 2.52 22.50
N PHE A 13 6.64 1.35 22.85
CA PHE A 13 6.97 0.30 21.89
C PHE A 13 5.68 -0.38 21.44
N ILE A 14 5.31 -0.17 20.17
CA ILE A 14 4.04 -0.66 19.62
C ILE A 14 4.25 -2.08 19.15
N CYS A 15 5.12 -2.28 18.16
CA CYS A 15 5.39 -3.60 17.59
C CYS A 15 6.72 -3.66 16.84
N ALA A 16 7.21 -4.88 16.61
CA ALA A 16 8.22 -5.16 15.60
C ALA A 16 7.71 -6.19 14.58
N ARG A 17 8.29 -6.16 13.38
CA ARG A 17 7.88 -7.00 12.26
C ARG A 17 9.09 -7.57 11.54
N ASP A 18 8.95 -8.79 11.04
CA ASP A 18 9.99 -9.59 10.39
C ASP A 18 11.33 -9.63 11.18
N VAL A 19 11.22 -9.74 12.51
CA VAL A 19 12.38 -9.82 13.42
C VAL A 19 13.25 -11.03 13.06
N PRO A 20 14.59 -10.92 13.08
CA PRO A 20 15.48 -12.04 12.76
C PRO A 20 15.28 -13.23 13.70
N CYS A 21 15.56 -14.43 13.21
CA CYS A 21 15.60 -15.66 13.99
C CYS A 21 16.69 -16.58 13.42
N PHE A 22 17.48 -17.20 14.28
CA PHE A 22 18.65 -18.00 13.88
C PHE A 22 18.32 -19.49 13.68
N ASP A 23 17.54 -20.11 14.58
CA ASP A 23 17.43 -21.58 14.62
C ASP A 23 16.01 -22.17 14.45
N SER A 24 14.96 -21.38 14.70
CA SER A 24 13.55 -21.84 14.71
C SER A 24 12.64 -21.03 13.77
N MET A 25 11.42 -21.53 13.51
CA MET A 25 10.38 -20.80 12.75
C MET A 25 9.94 -19.49 13.40
N SER A 26 10.30 -19.31 14.67
CA SER A 26 9.87 -18.23 15.54
C SER A 26 10.93 -17.95 16.59
N SER A 27 10.98 -16.73 17.11
CA SER A 27 11.79 -16.38 18.28
C SER A 27 10.90 -16.04 19.48
N ASN A 28 11.52 -15.79 20.63
CA ASN A 28 10.84 -15.22 21.80
C ASN A 28 11.33 -13.78 22.02
N PRO A 29 11.00 -12.82 21.13
CA PRO A 29 11.69 -11.54 21.10
C PRO A 29 11.30 -10.60 22.25
N TYR A 30 12.28 -9.88 22.78
CA TYR A 30 12.13 -8.71 23.64
C TYR A 30 13.15 -7.63 23.29
N ILE A 31 12.86 -6.39 23.68
CA ILE A 31 13.71 -5.23 23.44
C ILE A 31 14.40 -4.86 24.74
N LYS A 32 15.72 -4.67 24.69
CA LYS A 32 16.54 -4.11 25.77
C LYS A 32 17.20 -2.81 25.30
N PHE A 33 17.21 -1.79 26.15
CA PHE A 33 17.84 -0.50 25.83
C PHE A 33 18.36 0.21 27.07
N TYR A 34 19.26 1.16 26.86
CA TYR A 34 19.89 1.92 27.93
C TYR A 34 19.73 3.41 27.72
N ILE A 35 19.35 4.12 28.78
CA ILE A 35 19.30 5.59 28.81
C ILE A 35 20.01 6.03 30.09
N ASN A 36 21.05 6.86 29.94
CA ASN A 36 21.85 7.36 31.07
C ASN A 36 22.35 6.24 32.02
N LYS A 37 22.82 5.12 31.44
CA LYS A 37 23.28 3.89 32.13
C LYS A 37 22.17 3.07 32.82
N THR A 38 20.92 3.54 32.84
CA THR A 38 19.78 2.74 33.31
C THR A 38 19.32 1.79 32.21
N SER A 39 19.18 0.51 32.53
CA SER A 39 18.67 -0.53 31.63
C SER A 39 17.15 -0.61 31.71
N TYR A 40 16.52 -0.79 30.56
CA TYR A 40 15.08 -1.02 30.43
C TYR A 40 14.84 -2.20 29.50
N GLU A 41 13.76 -2.93 29.72
CA GLU A 41 13.38 -4.06 28.88
C GLU A 41 11.86 -4.20 28.73
N THR A 42 11.41 -4.66 27.56
CA THR A 42 10.02 -5.04 27.34
C THR A 42 9.77 -6.46 27.83
N ARG A 43 8.50 -6.83 28.04
CA ARG A 43 8.13 -8.23 28.19
C ARG A 43 8.46 -9.04 26.93
N CYS A 44 8.88 -10.28 27.13
CA CYS A 44 9.07 -11.26 26.07
C CYS A 44 7.74 -11.62 25.40
N LYS A 45 7.77 -11.76 24.07
CA LYS A 45 6.65 -12.28 23.28
C LYS A 45 7.02 -13.66 22.78
N MET A 46 6.15 -14.65 23.01
CA MET A 46 6.47 -16.05 22.76
C MET A 46 6.22 -16.42 21.29
N MET A 47 7.12 -17.21 20.72
CA MET A 47 6.96 -17.91 19.45
C MET A 47 6.48 -17.01 18.29
N THR A 48 7.10 -15.85 18.10
CA THR A 48 6.74 -14.91 17.03
C THR A 48 7.94 -14.12 16.50
N THR A 49 7.95 -13.84 15.19
CA THR A 49 8.83 -12.84 14.56
C THR A 49 8.12 -11.50 14.32
N GLU A 50 6.86 -11.40 14.72
CA GLU A 50 5.98 -10.25 14.53
C GLU A 50 5.41 -9.77 15.89
N PRO A 51 6.25 -9.46 16.90
CA PRO A 51 5.77 -9.16 18.25
C PRO A 51 5.01 -7.83 18.34
N ASP A 52 3.83 -7.86 18.95
CA ASP A 52 3.13 -6.66 19.42
C ASP A 52 3.43 -6.43 20.90
N TYR A 53 4.19 -5.38 21.21
CA TYR A 53 4.63 -5.08 22.57
C TYR A 53 3.57 -4.31 23.36
N ASN A 54 3.06 -3.21 22.77
CA ASN A 54 2.17 -2.24 23.43
C ASN A 54 2.68 -1.85 24.84
N TYR A 55 3.97 -1.55 24.95
CA TYR A 55 4.67 -1.30 26.20
C TYR A 55 5.09 0.17 26.29
N THR A 56 4.68 0.87 27.35
CA THR A 56 5.05 2.27 27.58
C THR A 56 6.04 2.39 28.72
N GLN A 57 7.11 3.15 28.52
CA GLN A 57 8.11 3.46 29.53
C GLN A 57 8.39 4.97 29.54
N ARG A 58 8.24 5.58 30.72
CA ARG A 58 8.63 6.97 30.95
C ARG A 58 10.14 7.07 31.17
N VAL A 59 10.80 7.95 30.44
CA VAL A 59 12.25 8.12 30.43
C VAL A 59 12.66 9.59 30.32
N THR A 60 13.89 9.91 30.73
CA THR A 60 14.49 11.23 30.52
C THR A 60 15.49 11.16 29.38
N LEU A 61 15.21 11.84 28.27
CA LEU A 61 16.00 11.81 27.04
C LEU A 61 16.72 13.13 26.81
N ILE A 62 17.87 13.08 26.14
CA ILE A 62 18.63 14.26 25.71
C ILE A 62 18.56 14.32 24.19
N PRO A 63 18.13 15.43 23.57
CA PRO A 63 18.15 15.59 22.11
C PRO A 63 19.52 15.30 21.49
N SER A 64 19.52 14.82 20.26
CA SER A 64 20.69 14.40 19.47
C SER A 64 21.52 13.26 20.06
N LYS A 65 21.13 12.68 21.21
CA LYS A 65 21.70 11.41 21.67
C LYS A 65 21.07 10.24 20.94
N THR A 66 21.86 9.21 20.68
CA THR A 66 21.37 7.97 20.07
C THR A 66 20.99 6.96 21.15
N VAL A 67 19.76 6.48 21.10
CA VAL A 67 19.31 5.30 21.86
C VAL A 67 19.43 4.08 20.94
N THR A 68 20.04 3.00 21.45
CA THR A 68 20.09 1.71 20.74
C THR A 68 19.09 0.75 21.36
N PHE A 69 18.14 0.31 20.56
CA PHE A 69 17.17 -0.74 20.90
C PHE A 69 17.75 -2.09 20.45
N GLN A 70 18.13 -2.92 21.40
CA GLN A 70 18.71 -4.24 21.16
C GLN A 70 17.61 -5.31 21.25
N PHE A 71 17.49 -6.14 20.22
CA PHE A 71 16.54 -7.24 20.19
C PHE A 71 17.23 -8.52 20.63
N TYR A 72 16.60 -9.24 21.55
CA TYR A 72 17.06 -10.52 22.05
C TYR A 72 15.95 -11.56 21.97
N THR A 73 16.31 -12.84 21.84
CA THR A 73 15.36 -13.95 22.02
C THR A 73 15.56 -14.59 23.38
N TRP A 74 14.47 -14.83 24.09
CA TRP A 74 14.52 -15.51 25.38
C TRP A 74 14.65 -17.03 25.21
N HIS A 75 15.57 -17.62 25.95
CA HIS A 75 15.72 -19.07 26.09
C HIS A 75 15.55 -19.51 27.54
N LEU A 76 14.92 -20.67 27.75
CA LEU A 76 14.66 -21.19 29.09
C LEU A 76 15.93 -21.69 29.79
N LEU A 77 16.83 -22.35 29.05
CA LEU A 77 17.97 -23.10 29.60
C LEU A 77 19.33 -22.57 29.13
N THR A 78 19.36 -21.59 28.23
CA THR A 78 20.58 -21.05 27.62
C THR A 78 20.59 -19.53 27.68
N SER A 79 21.72 -18.90 27.35
CA SER A 79 21.81 -17.45 27.21
C SER A 79 20.86 -16.93 26.14
N ASN A 80 20.38 -15.70 26.33
CA ASN A 80 19.56 -15.02 25.33
C ASN A 80 20.42 -14.56 24.14
N ASP A 81 20.05 -14.96 22.93
CA ASP A 81 20.77 -14.57 21.73
C ASP A 81 20.32 -13.19 21.23
N MET A 82 21.27 -12.38 20.78
CA MET A 82 20.98 -11.08 20.18
C MET A 82 20.51 -11.25 18.74
N LEU A 83 19.25 -10.88 18.47
CA LEU A 83 18.62 -10.98 17.16
C LEU A 83 19.00 -9.83 16.23
N GLY A 84 19.23 -8.63 16.79
CA GLY A 84 19.52 -7.44 16.00
C GLY A 84 19.45 -6.16 16.81
N CYS A 85 19.58 -5.01 16.15
CA CYS A 85 19.39 -3.71 16.80
C CYS A 85 18.81 -2.65 15.86
N ALA A 86 18.12 -1.67 16.45
CA ALA A 86 17.68 -0.45 15.82
C ALA A 86 18.26 0.76 16.56
N LYS A 87 18.63 1.82 15.84
CA LYS A 87 19.21 3.04 16.42
C LYS A 87 18.28 4.22 16.18
N TRP A 88 18.03 4.98 17.24
CA TRP A 88 17.19 6.17 17.21
C TRP A 88 18.00 7.37 17.67
N GLU A 89 18.17 8.36 16.80
CA GLU A 89 18.63 9.68 17.23
C GLU A 89 17.43 10.46 17.78
N VAL A 90 17.49 10.86 19.05
CA VAL A 90 16.40 11.56 19.72
C VAL A 90 16.24 12.97 19.11
N PRO A 91 15.16 13.27 18.39
CA PRO A 91 14.95 14.63 17.91
C PRO A 91 14.53 15.55 19.06
N PRO A 92 14.70 16.87 18.92
CA PRO A 92 14.02 17.80 19.80
C PRO A 92 12.49 17.64 19.67
N LEU A 93 11.79 17.58 20.81
CA LEU A 93 10.33 17.51 20.88
C LEU A 93 9.78 18.74 21.59
N MET A 94 8.64 19.24 21.13
CA MET A 94 7.86 20.25 21.84
C MET A 94 7.09 19.62 23.01
N ASN A 95 6.72 20.42 24.02
CA ASN A 95 5.83 19.92 25.07
C ASN A 95 4.51 19.39 24.46
N ASP A 96 4.04 18.26 24.99
CA ASP A 96 2.85 17.52 24.53
C ASP A 96 2.90 16.95 23.11
N GLU A 97 4.01 17.13 22.40
CA GLU A 97 4.20 16.57 21.08
C GLU A 97 4.21 15.04 21.10
N PHE A 98 3.50 14.44 20.16
CA PHE A 98 3.43 13.00 19.94
C PHE A 98 3.88 12.68 18.52
N ARG A 99 4.81 11.74 18.37
CA ARG A 99 5.31 11.29 17.05
C ARG A 99 5.46 9.79 17.00
N TYR A 100 5.22 9.21 15.81
CA TYR A 100 5.61 7.84 15.52
C TYR A 100 7.03 7.79 14.93
N TYR A 101 7.68 6.65 15.11
CA TYR A 101 9.00 6.37 14.55
C TYR A 101 9.05 4.94 14.04
N LEU A 102 9.52 4.79 12.81
CA LEU A 102 9.69 3.51 12.15
C LEU A 102 11.17 3.27 11.86
N LEU A 103 11.80 2.39 12.64
CA LEU A 103 13.25 2.15 12.56
C LEU A 103 13.56 0.78 11.99
N GLN A 104 14.52 0.72 11.08
CA GLN A 104 15.01 -0.55 10.57
C GLN A 104 15.81 -1.29 11.65
N ILE A 105 15.54 -2.59 11.78
CA ILE A 105 16.32 -3.51 12.60
C ILE A 105 17.40 -4.12 11.69
N ASN A 106 18.66 -4.05 12.10
CA ASN A 106 19.77 -4.70 11.42
C ASN A 106 19.95 -6.13 11.99
N PRO A 107 19.98 -7.19 11.16
CA PRO A 107 20.02 -7.18 9.67
C PRO A 107 18.67 -7.09 8.95
N ARG A 108 17.56 -7.42 9.61
CA ARG A 108 16.23 -7.40 8.99
C ARG A 108 15.14 -7.02 9.98
N GLY A 109 14.03 -6.52 9.46
CA GLY A 109 12.83 -6.18 10.20
C GLY A 109 12.76 -4.70 10.51
N TYR A 110 11.72 -4.30 11.22
CA TYR A 110 11.56 -2.94 11.69
C TYR A 110 10.86 -2.87 13.05
N LEU A 111 11.10 -1.78 13.76
CA LEU A 111 10.48 -1.42 15.03
C LEU A 111 9.60 -0.19 14.80
N LEU A 112 8.32 -0.31 15.15
CA LEU A 112 7.42 0.82 15.30
C LEU A 112 7.29 1.16 16.79
N PHE A 113 7.55 2.42 17.13
CA PHE A 113 7.28 2.97 18.45
C PHE A 113 6.81 4.42 18.33
N SER A 114 6.29 4.98 19.42
CA SER A 114 5.98 6.39 19.51
C SER A 114 6.68 7.05 20.69
N ALA A 115 6.87 8.36 20.60
CA ALA A 115 7.38 9.18 21.69
C ALA A 115 6.38 10.31 21.95
N LYS A 116 5.98 10.47 23.22
CA LYS A 116 5.20 11.62 23.67
C LYS A 116 6.02 12.46 24.65
N CYS A 117 6.29 13.72 24.33
CA CYS A 117 6.92 14.63 25.27
C CYS A 117 5.92 15.04 26.35
N ILE A 118 6.25 14.79 27.61
CA ILE A 118 5.39 15.10 28.76
C ILE A 118 5.75 16.47 29.34
N SER A 119 7.05 16.77 29.43
CA SER A 119 7.53 18.06 29.93
C SER A 119 8.99 18.28 29.57
N ARG A 120 9.45 19.53 29.75
CA ARG A 120 10.82 19.97 29.44
C ARG A 120 11.18 19.79 27.96
N GLY A 121 10.18 19.69 27.10
CA GLY A 121 10.28 19.88 25.66
C GLY A 121 10.35 21.36 25.32
N ILE A 122 10.67 21.65 24.06
CA ILE A 122 10.74 23.03 23.56
C ILE A 122 9.37 23.68 23.81
N SER A 123 9.36 24.88 24.36
CA SER A 123 8.11 25.63 24.54
C SER A 123 7.44 25.80 23.19
N SER A 124 6.16 25.45 23.09
CA SER A 124 5.38 25.43 21.86
C SER A 124 5.28 26.84 21.25
N LEU A 125 6.29 27.24 20.51
CA LEU A 125 6.29 28.43 19.68
C LEU A 125 6.39 27.94 18.24
N GLN A 126 5.32 28.20 17.50
CA GLN A 126 5.12 27.97 16.07
C GLN A 126 4.68 26.56 15.67
N ILE A 127 3.35 26.39 15.60
CA ILE A 127 2.72 25.59 14.54
C ILE A 127 3.35 26.08 13.23
N LEU A 128 4.18 25.27 12.59
CA LEU A 128 4.73 25.60 11.28
C LEU A 128 3.55 25.77 10.32
N GLN A 129 3.39 26.95 9.73
CA GLN A 129 2.26 27.26 8.84
C GLN A 129 2.37 26.59 7.46
N GLN A 130 3.48 25.90 7.18
CA GLN A 130 3.78 25.38 5.86
C GLN A 130 3.83 23.84 5.85
N ILE A 131 3.13 23.27 4.89
CA ILE A 131 3.28 21.86 4.51
C ILE A 131 4.66 21.69 3.89
N SER A 132 5.43 20.72 4.39
CA SER A 132 6.66 20.29 3.73
C SER A 132 6.34 19.09 2.85
N PRO A 133 6.47 19.18 1.51
CA PRO A 133 6.20 18.05 0.61
C PRO A 133 7.17 16.88 0.80
N GLU A 134 8.33 17.16 1.41
CA GLU A 134 9.33 16.15 1.75
C GLU A 134 8.98 15.34 3.01
N ARG A 135 7.99 15.82 3.79
CA ARG A 135 7.52 15.09 4.96
C ARG A 135 6.85 13.80 4.50
N LYS A 136 7.23 12.69 5.13
CA LYS A 136 6.62 11.40 4.86
C LYS A 136 5.34 11.24 5.66
N THR A 137 4.38 10.55 5.06
CA THR A 137 3.23 9.98 5.76
C THR A 137 3.63 8.62 6.35
N LEU A 138 3.07 8.28 7.51
CA LEU A 138 3.15 6.93 8.06
C LEU A 138 1.84 6.20 7.79
N LEU A 139 1.92 5.12 7.03
CA LEU A 139 0.77 4.29 6.65
C LEU A 139 0.80 2.97 7.41
N GLN A 140 -0.33 2.62 8.02
CA GLN A 140 -0.62 1.28 8.50
C GLN A 140 -1.37 0.53 7.39
N ILE A 141 -0.75 -0.50 6.82
CA ILE A 141 -1.30 -1.33 5.75
C ILE A 141 -1.66 -2.70 6.32
N LYS A 142 -2.96 -2.92 6.54
CA LYS A 142 -3.50 -4.20 6.98
C LYS A 142 -3.81 -5.07 5.77
N VAL A 143 -3.10 -6.18 5.67
CA VAL A 143 -3.23 -7.13 4.57
C VAL A 143 -4.45 -8.02 4.81
N LYS A 144 -5.41 -7.96 3.89
CA LYS A 144 -6.61 -8.81 3.87
C LYS A 144 -6.27 -10.07 3.04
N PRO A 145 -7.21 -10.82 2.43
CA PRO A 145 -6.81 -12.00 1.66
C PRO A 145 -6.13 -11.58 0.36
N ILE A 146 -5.05 -12.29 0.01
CA ILE A 146 -4.52 -12.30 -1.36
C ILE A 146 -5.18 -13.49 -2.07
N VAL A 147 -5.80 -13.22 -3.22
CA VAL A 147 -6.63 -14.17 -3.97
C VAL A 147 -6.07 -14.43 -5.37
N GLY A 148 -6.44 -15.56 -5.98
CA GLY A 148 -6.09 -15.87 -7.37
C GLY A 148 -4.61 -16.20 -7.58
N LEU A 149 -3.98 -16.87 -6.62
CA LEU A 149 -2.55 -17.18 -6.63
C LEU A 149 -2.16 -18.35 -7.54
N GLU A 150 -3.11 -19.19 -7.94
CA GLU A 150 -2.82 -20.39 -8.73
C GLU A 150 -2.13 -20.04 -10.05
N ARG A 151 -2.67 -19.08 -10.81
CA ARG A 151 -2.10 -18.69 -12.10
C ARG A 151 -0.65 -18.20 -11.96
N ALA A 152 -0.38 -17.39 -10.95
CA ALA A 152 0.95 -16.88 -10.65
C ALA A 152 1.93 -18.02 -10.27
N ILE A 153 1.54 -18.90 -9.35
CA ILE A 153 2.40 -20.01 -8.90
C ILE A 153 2.62 -21.03 -10.02
N SER A 154 1.58 -21.38 -10.80
CA SER A 154 1.67 -22.32 -11.90
C SER A 154 2.53 -21.78 -13.06
N GLN A 155 2.55 -20.47 -13.30
CA GLN A 155 3.46 -19.86 -14.27
C GLN A 155 4.91 -19.95 -13.82
N GLU A 156 5.18 -19.72 -12.53
CA GLU A 156 6.55 -19.72 -11.99
C GLU A 156 7.12 -21.14 -11.83
N PHE A 157 6.31 -22.11 -11.38
CA PHE A 157 6.81 -23.45 -11.01
C PHE A 157 6.25 -24.61 -11.84
N GLY A 158 5.23 -24.37 -12.66
CA GLY A 158 4.47 -25.39 -13.36
C GLY A 158 3.39 -26.05 -12.49
N LEU A 159 2.27 -26.44 -13.13
CA LEU A 159 1.08 -27.03 -12.49
C LEU A 159 1.40 -28.21 -11.56
N ASN A 160 2.29 -29.11 -11.95
CA ASN A 160 2.61 -30.33 -11.20
C ASN A 160 3.35 -30.06 -9.87
N LYS A 161 3.97 -28.88 -9.71
CA LYS A 161 4.71 -28.50 -8.50
C LYS A 161 3.90 -27.59 -7.58
N PHE A 162 2.70 -27.15 -8.00
CA PHE A 162 1.82 -26.28 -7.23
C PHE A 162 1.47 -26.89 -5.85
N ILE A 163 1.01 -28.15 -5.83
CA ILE A 163 0.50 -28.80 -4.62
C ILE A 163 1.59 -28.94 -3.54
N ALA A 164 2.83 -29.20 -3.94
CA ALA A 164 3.97 -29.33 -3.04
C ALA A 164 4.36 -28.02 -2.33
N ARG A 165 3.83 -26.87 -2.76
CA ARG A 165 4.20 -25.53 -2.27
C ARG A 165 3.13 -24.87 -1.41
N ILE A 166 1.95 -25.50 -1.27
CA ILE A 166 0.79 -24.99 -0.50
C ILE A 166 1.10 -24.77 0.99
N GLY A 167 2.16 -25.39 1.53
CA GLY A 167 2.61 -25.22 2.92
C GLY A 167 3.81 -24.28 3.11
N ASN A 168 4.28 -23.59 2.08
CA ASN A 168 5.47 -22.74 2.18
C ASN A 168 5.15 -21.36 2.78
N ASN A 169 6.15 -20.79 3.46
CA ASN A 169 6.04 -19.46 4.03
C ASN A 169 5.97 -18.42 2.92
N MET A 170 4.88 -17.66 2.87
CA MET A 170 4.79 -16.48 2.00
C MET A 170 4.98 -15.22 2.83
N LYS A 171 5.65 -14.23 2.24
CA LYS A 171 5.80 -12.90 2.84
C LYS A 171 5.39 -11.85 1.83
N ILE A 172 4.70 -10.83 2.32
CA ILE A 172 4.41 -9.64 1.56
C ILE A 172 5.44 -8.58 1.91
N ALA A 173 6.00 -7.95 0.88
CA ALA A 173 6.93 -6.86 0.99
C ALA A 173 6.33 -5.60 0.36
N VAL A 174 6.38 -4.49 1.08
CA VAL A 174 6.05 -3.17 0.57
C VAL A 174 7.32 -2.35 0.55
N ARG A 175 7.63 -1.78 -0.61
CA ARG A 175 8.81 -0.94 -0.82
C ARG A 175 8.35 0.48 -1.16
N SER A 176 8.86 1.42 -0.38
CA SER A 176 8.87 2.85 -0.69
C SER A 176 10.27 3.28 -1.15
N GLU A 177 10.42 4.53 -1.58
CA GLU A 177 11.71 5.17 -1.85
C GLU A 177 12.61 5.12 -0.62
N SER A 178 12.01 5.20 0.57
CA SER A 178 12.74 5.41 1.81
C SER A 178 12.91 4.16 2.68
N MET A 179 12.14 3.09 2.41
CA MET A 179 12.25 1.86 3.18
C MET A 179 11.68 0.64 2.47
N ARG A 180 11.97 -0.54 3.04
CA ARG A 180 11.32 -1.79 2.68
C ARG A 180 10.76 -2.43 3.95
N ALA A 181 9.45 -2.62 3.99
CA ALA A 181 8.75 -3.35 5.03
C ALA A 181 8.40 -4.75 4.52
N ARG A 182 8.50 -5.76 5.39
CA ARG A 182 8.08 -7.13 5.09
C ARG A 182 7.32 -7.69 6.30
N THR A 183 6.36 -8.57 6.05
CA THR A 183 5.67 -9.34 7.09
C THR A 183 5.16 -10.65 6.51
N GLY A 184 4.83 -11.61 7.37
CA GLY A 184 4.27 -12.89 6.95
C GLY A 184 2.89 -12.73 6.31
N VAL A 185 2.56 -13.60 5.36
CA VAL A 185 1.18 -13.76 4.89
C VAL A 185 0.63 -15.01 5.52
N THR A 186 -0.29 -14.82 6.46
CA THR A 186 -1.01 -15.92 7.12
C THR A 186 -2.29 -16.27 6.35
N LYS A 187 -2.75 -15.40 5.44
CA LYS A 187 -4.03 -15.51 4.72
C LYS A 187 -3.83 -15.69 3.22
N LEU A 188 -3.74 -16.94 2.79
CA LEU A 188 -3.65 -17.31 1.38
C LEU A 188 -4.93 -18.00 0.95
N VAL A 189 -5.60 -17.44 -0.06
CA VAL A 189 -6.71 -18.09 -0.74
C VAL A 189 -6.12 -18.86 -1.93
N LEU A 190 -5.63 -20.07 -1.66
CA LEU A 190 -4.93 -20.91 -2.64
C LEU A 190 -5.89 -21.61 -3.61
N PHE A 191 -7.01 -22.14 -3.12
CA PHE A 191 -8.01 -22.85 -3.93
C PHE A 191 -9.45 -22.40 -3.74
N ASN A 192 -9.66 -21.40 -2.89
CA ASN A 192 -10.88 -21.33 -2.14
C ASN A 192 -11.27 -19.87 -1.97
N TYR A 193 -12.23 -19.38 -2.76
CA TYR A 193 -12.98 -18.15 -2.47
C TYR A 193 -13.84 -18.26 -1.18
N ILE A 194 -13.46 -19.19 -0.29
CA ILE A 194 -14.07 -19.53 0.99
C ILE A 194 -13.97 -18.33 1.94
N LYS A 195 -15.12 -17.98 2.53
CA LYS A 195 -15.24 -17.02 3.64
C LYS A 195 -14.49 -17.44 4.92
N ASN A 196 -14.24 -18.73 5.10
CA ASN A 196 -13.49 -19.31 6.23
C ASN A 196 -11.99 -19.27 5.97
N CYS A 197 -11.44 -18.08 6.12
CA CYS A 197 -10.00 -17.91 6.16
C CYS A 197 -9.49 -18.16 7.58
N LEU A 198 -8.72 -19.23 7.78
CA LEU A 198 -8.05 -19.51 9.05
C LEU A 198 -6.78 -18.67 9.18
N SER A 199 -6.90 -17.38 9.51
CA SER A 199 -5.73 -16.58 9.92
C SER A 199 -6.00 -15.13 10.32
N GLN A 200 -5.11 -14.63 11.18
CA GLN A 200 -5.03 -13.23 11.63
C GLN A 200 -4.44 -12.34 10.53
N SER A 201 -5.13 -11.26 10.17
CA SER A 201 -4.61 -10.21 9.28
C SER A 201 -3.28 -9.66 9.80
N GLN A 202 -2.25 -9.69 8.98
CA GLN A 202 -0.97 -9.04 9.33
C GLN A 202 -0.98 -7.57 8.91
N THR A 203 -0.25 -6.76 9.67
CA THR A 203 -0.21 -5.31 9.50
C THR A 203 1.23 -4.89 9.26
N LEU A 204 1.42 -4.17 8.17
CA LEU A 204 2.65 -3.51 7.78
C LEU A 204 2.59 -2.03 8.14
N TYR A 205 3.75 -1.43 8.37
CA TYR A 205 3.91 0.00 8.52
C TYR A 205 4.92 0.50 7.50
N VAL A 206 4.60 1.58 6.81
CA VAL A 206 5.42 2.12 5.72
C VAL A 206 5.44 3.64 5.81
N GLU A 207 6.64 4.21 5.76
CA GLU A 207 6.82 5.63 5.50
C GLU A 207 6.93 5.89 3.99
N ALA A 208 6.14 6.84 3.50
CA ALA A 208 6.10 7.20 2.09
C ALA A 208 5.70 8.67 1.88
N ARG A 209 6.20 9.29 0.80
CA ARG A 209 5.82 10.64 0.40
C ARG A 209 4.46 10.66 -0.30
N VAL A 210 3.78 11.80 -0.24
CA VAL A 210 2.57 12.01 -1.05
C VAL A 210 2.94 12.00 -2.53
N GLY A 211 2.16 11.27 -3.33
CA GLY A 211 2.41 11.04 -4.76
C GLY A 211 3.39 9.91 -5.07
N GLU A 212 4.04 9.32 -4.05
CA GLU A 212 4.96 8.20 -4.23
C GLU A 212 4.22 6.93 -4.63
N THR A 213 4.82 6.11 -5.49
CA THR A 213 4.30 4.78 -5.86
C THR A 213 4.94 3.71 -4.99
N LEU A 214 4.15 3.09 -4.13
CA LEU A 214 4.54 1.89 -3.38
C LEU A 214 4.59 0.68 -4.31
N SER A 215 5.70 -0.06 -4.26
CA SER A 215 5.80 -1.39 -4.88
C SER A 215 5.43 -2.46 -3.86
N ILE A 216 4.42 -3.26 -4.16
CA ILE A 216 3.91 -4.31 -3.28
C ILE A 216 4.18 -5.65 -3.95
N SER A 217 4.77 -6.60 -3.23
CA SER A 217 5.18 -7.88 -3.79
C SER A 217 4.96 -9.03 -2.82
N LEU A 218 4.51 -10.16 -3.34
CA LEU A 218 4.34 -11.41 -2.65
C LEU A 218 5.49 -12.35 -3.02
N HIS A 219 6.17 -12.87 -2.01
CA HIS A 219 7.32 -13.74 -2.17
C HIS A 219 7.08 -15.09 -1.51
N LEU A 220 7.43 -16.17 -2.20
CA LEU A 220 7.42 -17.54 -1.69
C LEU A 220 8.82 -17.92 -1.19
N PHE A 221 8.86 -18.52 -0.01
CA PHE A 221 10.10 -19.02 0.58
C PHE A 221 10.07 -20.55 0.57
N ASP A 222 10.83 -21.11 -0.37
CA ASP A 222 10.93 -22.55 -0.63
C ASP A 222 11.44 -23.37 0.55
N LYS A 223 12.18 -22.71 1.46
CA LYS A 223 12.60 -23.25 2.74
C LYS A 223 12.33 -22.18 3.79
N ILE A 224 11.89 -22.62 4.96
CA ILE A 224 11.66 -21.80 6.15
C ILE A 224 12.87 -20.91 6.49
N LYS A 225 14.09 -21.39 6.19
CA LYS A 225 15.39 -20.75 6.48
C LYS A 225 16.01 -19.99 5.31
N SER A 226 15.31 -19.78 4.20
CA SER A 226 15.94 -19.14 3.03
C SER A 226 16.27 -17.68 3.33
N GLU A 227 17.56 -17.40 3.49
CA GLU A 227 18.10 -16.05 3.45
C GLU A 227 17.85 -15.46 2.05
N GLY A 228 17.48 -14.17 2.00
CA GLY A 228 17.18 -13.47 0.76
C GLY A 228 15.73 -13.01 0.62
N ASP A 229 15.35 -12.77 -0.63
CA ASP A 229 14.09 -12.12 -0.97
C ASP A 229 12.94 -13.09 -1.24
N GLY A 230 13.23 -14.39 -1.34
CA GLY A 230 12.26 -15.40 -1.78
C GLY A 230 12.04 -15.31 -3.30
N THR A 231 11.22 -16.22 -3.83
CA THR A 231 10.80 -16.18 -5.22
C THR A 231 9.61 -15.25 -5.35
N LEU A 232 9.70 -14.25 -6.22
CA LEU A 232 8.58 -13.35 -6.51
C LEU A 232 7.44 -14.16 -7.14
N ILE A 233 6.27 -14.13 -6.51
CA ILE A 233 5.05 -14.78 -7.01
C ILE A 233 4.19 -13.77 -7.72
N ALA A 234 4.00 -12.62 -7.08
CA ALA A 234 3.13 -11.60 -7.62
C ALA A 234 3.53 -10.21 -7.15
N SER A 235 3.19 -9.20 -7.93
CA SER A 235 3.48 -7.81 -7.65
C SER A 235 2.38 -6.87 -8.11
N THR A 236 2.27 -5.74 -7.41
CA THR A 236 1.36 -4.65 -7.76
C THR A 236 1.89 -3.30 -7.26
N GLN A 237 1.19 -2.21 -7.57
CA GLN A 237 1.60 -0.86 -7.25
C GLN A 237 0.44 -0.04 -6.67
N TYR A 238 0.76 0.90 -5.78
CA TYR A 238 -0.22 1.81 -5.17
C TYR A 238 0.37 3.22 -5.01
N VAL A 239 -0.32 4.23 -5.51
CA VAL A 239 0.10 5.65 -5.37
C VAL A 239 -0.45 6.21 -4.06
N VAL A 240 0.40 6.86 -3.27
CA VAL A 240 0.04 7.41 -1.96
C VAL A 240 -0.66 8.78 -2.11
N PRO A 241 -1.93 8.93 -1.71
CA PRO A 241 -2.58 10.23 -1.65
C PRO A 241 -2.16 11.04 -0.42
N ASP A 242 -2.57 12.30 -0.37
CA ASP A 242 -2.42 13.17 0.79
C ASP A 242 -3.49 12.87 1.86
N PHE A 243 -3.38 11.70 2.47
CA PHE A 243 -4.29 11.26 3.53
C PHE A 243 -4.35 12.24 4.69
N TYR A 244 -5.53 12.37 5.30
CA TYR A 244 -5.66 13.01 6.60
C TYR A 244 -5.21 12.09 7.72
N GLU A 245 -4.90 12.68 8.88
CA GLU A 245 -4.62 11.92 10.09
C GLU A 245 -5.79 10.97 10.40
N ASN A 246 -5.48 9.69 10.62
CA ASN A 246 -6.45 8.61 10.91
C ASN A 246 -7.43 8.29 9.77
N GLU A 247 -7.28 8.87 8.58
CA GLU A 247 -8.09 8.50 7.42
C GLU A 247 -7.89 7.01 7.10
N LYS A 248 -8.99 6.33 6.75
CA LYS A 248 -9.00 4.92 6.37
C LYS A 248 -9.57 4.74 4.99
N THR A 249 -8.92 3.89 4.19
CA THR A 249 -9.45 3.44 2.91
C THR A 249 -9.25 1.94 2.75
N SER A 250 -10.16 1.31 2.01
CA SER A 250 -10.01 -0.07 1.54
C SER A 250 -9.78 -0.03 0.05
N VAL A 251 -8.77 -0.76 -0.40
CA VAL A 251 -8.38 -0.83 -1.81
C VAL A 251 -8.18 -2.28 -2.22
N LYS A 252 -8.65 -2.59 -3.43
CA LYS A 252 -8.34 -3.84 -4.11
C LYS A 252 -7.56 -3.56 -5.38
N ILE A 253 -6.45 -4.26 -5.51
CA ILE A 253 -5.48 -4.02 -6.57
C ILE A 253 -5.16 -5.35 -7.23
N SER A 254 -5.29 -5.41 -8.55
CA SER A 254 -4.80 -6.56 -9.30
C SER A 254 -3.28 -6.52 -9.31
N GLY A 255 -2.67 -7.67 -9.06
CA GLY A 255 -1.29 -7.88 -9.42
C GLY A 255 -1.15 -8.42 -10.84
N ASP A 256 0.09 -8.69 -11.18
CA ASP A 256 0.45 -9.59 -12.27
C ASP A 256 -0.24 -10.96 -12.14
N SER A 257 -0.32 -11.64 -13.29
CA SER A 257 -0.80 -13.02 -13.40
C SER A 257 -2.20 -13.26 -12.81
N GLY A 258 -3.04 -12.22 -12.78
CA GLY A 258 -4.42 -12.28 -12.29
C GLY A 258 -4.57 -12.40 -10.79
N THR A 259 -3.53 -12.12 -10.01
CA THR A 259 -3.63 -12.07 -8.54
C THR A 259 -4.41 -10.85 -8.07
N GLY A 260 -5.08 -10.95 -6.92
CA GLY A 260 -5.81 -9.85 -6.31
C GLY A 260 -5.32 -9.59 -4.89
N PHE A 261 -4.94 -8.34 -4.61
CA PHE A 261 -4.50 -7.87 -3.31
C PHE A 261 -5.58 -6.98 -2.68
N ASP A 262 -6.06 -7.37 -1.50
CA ASP A 262 -7.01 -6.58 -0.71
C ASP A 262 -6.28 -5.98 0.51
N PHE A 263 -6.38 -4.65 0.65
CA PHE A 263 -5.75 -3.89 1.72
C PHE A 263 -6.75 -2.97 2.43
N GLU A 264 -6.56 -2.82 3.73
CA GLU A 264 -7.09 -1.69 4.51
C GLU A 264 -5.90 -0.80 4.90
N ILE A 265 -5.90 0.45 4.43
CA ILE A 265 -4.84 1.43 4.66
C ILE A 265 -5.38 2.47 5.63
N GLN A 266 -4.66 2.71 6.73
CA GLN A 266 -4.91 3.80 7.67
C GLN A 266 -3.69 4.73 7.70
N CYS A 267 -3.90 6.04 7.57
CA CYS A 267 -2.84 7.01 7.79
C CYS A 267 -2.70 7.25 9.31
N LEU A 268 -1.53 6.92 9.87
CA LEU A 268 -1.24 7.15 11.29
C LEU A 268 -0.61 8.52 11.53
N GLU A 269 0.16 9.01 10.57
CA GLU A 269 0.76 10.34 10.60
C GLU A 269 0.71 10.94 9.20
N SER A 270 0.03 12.07 9.09
CA SER A 270 -0.19 12.80 7.84
C SER A 270 0.88 13.87 7.62
N VAL A 271 1.06 14.28 6.36
CA VAL A 271 1.78 15.52 6.02
C VAL A 271 1.15 16.77 6.64
N TYR A 272 -0.11 16.67 7.08
CA TYR A 272 -0.88 17.72 7.73
C TYR A 272 -0.82 17.70 9.26
N HIS A 273 -0.07 16.77 9.89
CA HIS A 273 -0.06 16.60 11.34
C HIS A 273 0.25 17.90 12.14
N HIS A 274 1.05 18.80 11.56
CA HIS A 274 1.43 20.09 12.16
C HIS A 274 0.73 21.30 11.50
N VAL A 275 -0.24 21.07 10.64
CA VAL A 275 -0.89 22.11 9.82
C VAL A 275 -2.22 22.48 10.48
N ARG A 276 -2.58 23.77 10.45
CA ARG A 276 -3.86 24.23 10.97
C ARG A 276 -5.01 23.63 10.14
N PRO A 277 -6.10 23.13 10.75
CA PRO A 277 -7.19 22.46 10.04
C PRO A 277 -7.77 23.26 8.86
N GLU A 278 -7.81 24.59 8.96
CA GLU A 278 -8.36 25.47 7.93
C GLU A 278 -7.50 25.54 6.66
N LEU A 279 -6.24 25.10 6.75
CA LEU A 279 -5.29 25.07 5.64
C LEU A 279 -5.20 23.68 4.98
N ILE A 280 -5.91 22.68 5.51
CA ILE A 280 -5.94 21.33 4.96
C ILE A 280 -6.92 21.31 3.78
N PRO A 281 -6.51 20.86 2.58
CA PRO A 281 -7.41 20.76 1.43
C PRO A 281 -8.62 19.88 1.74
N PRO A 282 -9.86 20.24 1.38
CA PRO A 282 -11.06 19.47 1.75
C PRO A 282 -11.10 18.08 1.08
N LEU A 283 -11.84 17.13 1.66
CA LEU A 283 -11.86 15.72 1.19
C LEU A 283 -12.34 15.54 -0.25
N ASN A 284 -13.19 16.46 -0.72
CA ASN A 284 -13.72 16.48 -2.09
C ASN A 284 -12.86 17.35 -3.04
N ASP A 285 -11.64 17.71 -2.66
CA ASP A 285 -10.70 18.44 -3.51
C ASP A 285 -10.09 17.53 -4.59
N VAL A 286 -10.91 17.17 -5.57
CA VAL A 286 -10.54 16.25 -6.65
C VAL A 286 -9.75 16.96 -7.75
N TYR A 287 -8.64 16.33 -8.17
CA TYR A 287 -7.72 16.89 -9.16
C TYR A 287 -8.29 16.90 -10.58
N SER A 288 -8.85 15.78 -11.03
CA SER A 288 -9.38 15.64 -12.39
C SER A 288 -10.75 14.98 -12.38
N ASN A 289 -11.66 15.51 -13.21
CA ASN A 289 -12.92 14.84 -13.54
C ASN A 289 -12.86 14.14 -14.91
N THR A 290 -11.77 14.30 -15.66
CA THR A 290 -11.61 13.74 -17.01
C THR A 290 -10.93 12.37 -17.01
N GLU A 291 -9.93 12.16 -16.15
CA GLU A 291 -9.26 10.87 -15.94
C GLU A 291 -8.92 10.69 -14.46
N PHE A 292 -9.43 9.64 -13.83
CA PHE A 292 -9.23 9.38 -12.40
C PHE A 292 -9.11 7.89 -12.09
N PRO A 293 -8.30 7.49 -11.09
CA PRO A 293 -8.14 6.09 -10.71
C PRO A 293 -9.43 5.55 -10.07
N CYS A 294 -9.86 4.39 -10.57
CA CYS A 294 -10.99 3.65 -10.03
C CYS A 294 -10.60 2.22 -9.67
N GLU A 295 -11.12 1.76 -8.54
CA GLU A 295 -11.22 0.35 -8.17
C GLU A 295 -12.40 -0.25 -8.95
N ILE A 296 -12.11 -1.17 -9.88
CA ILE A 296 -13.11 -1.95 -10.61
C ILE A 296 -13.16 -3.36 -10.02
N ASP A 297 -14.17 -3.60 -9.19
CA ASP A 297 -14.49 -4.91 -8.63
C ASP A 297 -15.34 -5.73 -9.59
N ILE A 298 -15.02 -7.01 -9.76
CA ILE A 298 -15.90 -7.96 -10.45
C ILE A 298 -16.82 -8.60 -9.41
N GLU A 299 -17.91 -7.94 -9.03
CA GLU A 299 -18.72 -8.41 -7.91
C GLU A 299 -19.30 -9.82 -8.09
N LYS A 300 -19.89 -10.11 -9.27
CA LYS A 300 -20.62 -11.37 -9.46
C LYS A 300 -20.82 -11.72 -10.94
N LEU A 301 -20.79 -13.00 -11.24
CA LEU A 301 -21.28 -13.59 -12.47
C LEU A 301 -22.60 -14.33 -12.18
N LYS A 302 -23.71 -13.94 -12.84
CA LYS A 302 -25.04 -14.52 -12.58
C LYS A 302 -25.49 -15.47 -13.69
N LYS A 303 -26.19 -16.54 -13.28
CA LYS A 303 -26.79 -17.55 -14.15
C LYS A 303 -25.76 -18.24 -15.07
N PHE A 304 -24.54 -18.43 -14.55
CA PHE A 304 -23.44 -19.04 -15.30
C PHE A 304 -23.24 -20.52 -15.01
N ASP A 305 -23.84 -21.03 -13.93
CA ASP A 305 -23.60 -22.39 -13.43
C ASP A 305 -23.81 -23.44 -14.53
N GLY A 306 -24.95 -23.41 -15.23
CA GLY A 306 -25.25 -24.40 -16.28
C GLY A 306 -24.23 -24.46 -17.43
N LEU A 307 -23.51 -23.36 -17.71
CA LEU A 307 -22.44 -23.35 -18.71
C LEU A 307 -21.20 -24.08 -18.18
N MET A 308 -20.93 -24.00 -16.89
CA MET A 308 -19.73 -24.54 -16.24
C MET A 308 -19.86 -26.05 -15.97
N TRP A 309 -21.10 -26.55 -15.81
CA TRP A 309 -21.38 -27.96 -15.50
C TRP A 309 -21.43 -28.90 -16.71
N ASN A 310 -21.91 -28.41 -17.86
CA ASN A 310 -22.29 -29.26 -19.01
C ASN A 310 -21.45 -29.03 -20.28
N THR A 311 -20.32 -28.32 -20.21
CA THR A 311 -19.54 -27.98 -21.41
C THR A 311 -18.08 -28.40 -21.35
N ASN A 312 -17.39 -28.31 -22.49
CA ASN A 312 -15.94 -28.40 -22.63
C ASN A 312 -15.21 -27.20 -21.99
N TYR A 313 -15.89 -26.31 -21.27
CA TYR A 313 -15.31 -25.11 -20.68
C TYR A 313 -15.02 -25.30 -19.19
N LEU A 314 -13.79 -24.97 -18.79
CA LEU A 314 -13.32 -24.93 -17.42
C LEU A 314 -12.90 -23.51 -17.05
N PHE A 315 -13.05 -23.19 -15.77
CA PHE A 315 -12.50 -22.03 -15.07
C PHE A 315 -12.56 -20.70 -15.85
N PRO A 316 -13.63 -19.91 -15.70
CA PRO A 316 -13.75 -18.66 -16.41
C PRO A 316 -12.74 -17.64 -15.87
N ALA A 317 -12.30 -16.73 -16.74
CA ALA A 317 -11.55 -15.52 -16.44
C ALA A 317 -12.30 -14.31 -17.00
N ALA A 318 -12.28 -13.18 -16.30
CA ALA A 318 -12.80 -11.93 -16.81
C ALA A 318 -11.65 -11.00 -17.18
N GLU A 319 -11.78 -10.32 -18.32
CA GLU A 319 -10.84 -9.29 -18.74
C GLU A 319 -11.54 -7.98 -19.02
N ILE A 320 -10.87 -6.89 -18.66
CA ILE A 320 -11.23 -5.54 -19.06
C ILE A 320 -10.10 -5.03 -19.96
N CYS A 321 -10.42 -4.66 -21.19
CA CYS A 321 -9.49 -4.01 -22.10
C CYS A 321 -9.82 -2.52 -22.18
N TYR A 322 -8.84 -1.67 -21.87
CA TYR A 322 -9.01 -0.22 -21.86
C TYR A 322 -7.70 0.49 -22.22
N LYS A 323 -7.75 1.46 -23.15
CA LYS A 323 -6.56 2.21 -23.65
C LYS A 323 -5.35 1.31 -23.98
N GLY A 324 -5.59 0.18 -24.65
CA GLY A 324 -4.54 -0.78 -25.04
C GLY A 324 -3.99 -1.65 -23.90
N LYS A 325 -4.46 -1.48 -22.66
CA LYS A 325 -4.11 -2.33 -21.52
C LYS A 325 -5.17 -3.40 -21.29
N VAL A 326 -4.73 -4.59 -20.87
CA VAL A 326 -5.60 -5.71 -20.51
C VAL A 326 -5.44 -5.98 -19.02
N TYR A 327 -6.58 -5.97 -18.32
CA TYR A 327 -6.70 -6.26 -16.90
C TYR A 327 -7.44 -7.58 -16.75
N SER A 328 -6.76 -8.63 -16.33
CA SER A 328 -7.32 -9.99 -16.29
C SER A 328 -7.39 -10.53 -14.88
N THR A 329 -8.49 -11.18 -14.52
CA THR A 329 -8.59 -11.94 -13.27
C THR A 329 -7.78 -13.24 -13.33
N SER A 330 -7.60 -13.86 -12.17
CA SER A 330 -7.32 -15.29 -12.10
C SER A 330 -8.55 -16.07 -12.57
N TRP A 331 -8.34 -17.36 -12.84
CA TRP A 331 -9.43 -18.27 -13.12
C TRP A 331 -10.32 -18.50 -11.88
N MET A 332 -11.63 -18.60 -12.11
CA MET A 332 -12.60 -18.92 -11.06
C MET A 332 -12.81 -20.43 -10.97
N TYR A 333 -12.49 -21.02 -9.82
CA TYR A 333 -12.68 -22.44 -9.54
C TYR A 333 -14.01 -22.68 -8.83
N SER A 334 -14.57 -23.88 -9.03
CA SER A 334 -15.71 -24.35 -8.23
C SER A 334 -15.22 -24.76 -6.85
N GLU A 335 -15.93 -24.35 -5.81
CA GLU A 335 -15.78 -24.85 -4.45
C GLU A 335 -16.44 -26.22 -4.35
N THR A 336 -15.76 -27.25 -3.87
CA THR A 336 -16.41 -28.54 -3.59
C THR A 336 -16.79 -28.58 -2.11
N PHE A 337 -18.09 -28.65 -1.82
CA PHE A 337 -18.61 -28.84 -0.46
C PHE A 337 -19.55 -30.05 -0.47
N ASP A 338 -19.30 -31.03 0.39
CA ASP A 338 -20.11 -32.25 0.53
C ASP A 338 -20.48 -32.93 -0.82
N GLU A 339 -19.47 -33.23 -1.65
CA GLU A 339 -19.60 -33.88 -2.97
C GLU A 339 -20.35 -33.08 -4.05
N THR A 340 -20.82 -31.87 -3.72
CA THR A 340 -21.38 -30.92 -4.68
C THR A 340 -20.41 -29.77 -4.93
N SER A 341 -20.01 -29.55 -6.18
CA SER A 341 -19.29 -28.33 -6.52
C SER A 341 -20.26 -27.14 -6.58
N HIS A 342 -19.81 -25.95 -6.22
CA HIS A 342 -20.57 -24.69 -6.27
C HIS A 342 -19.61 -23.57 -6.62
N TYR A 343 -20.00 -22.63 -7.48
CA TYR A 343 -19.17 -21.45 -7.73
C TYR A 343 -19.41 -20.39 -6.66
N PRO A 344 -18.38 -19.65 -6.24
CA PRO A 344 -18.54 -18.62 -5.23
C PRO A 344 -19.54 -17.57 -5.67
N ASP A 345 -20.27 -17.03 -4.70
CA ASP A 345 -21.31 -16.02 -4.91
C ASP A 345 -20.78 -14.71 -5.51
N GLY A 346 -19.46 -14.51 -5.55
CA GLY A 346 -18.80 -13.36 -6.14
C GLY A 346 -17.37 -13.66 -6.59
N TRP A 347 -16.86 -12.83 -7.48
CA TRP A 347 -15.53 -12.96 -8.07
C TRP A 347 -14.62 -11.93 -7.38
N PHE A 348 -14.09 -12.27 -6.20
CA PHE A 348 -13.51 -11.31 -5.24
C PHE A 348 -12.18 -10.63 -5.68
N GLN A 349 -12.04 -10.24 -6.94
CA GLN A 349 -10.90 -9.58 -7.55
C GLN A 349 -11.31 -8.23 -8.16
N GLY A 350 -10.37 -7.30 -8.19
CA GLY A 350 -10.59 -5.99 -8.79
C GLY A 350 -9.31 -5.36 -9.29
N PHE A 351 -9.44 -4.27 -10.05
CA PHE A 351 -8.35 -3.60 -10.76
C PHE A 351 -8.31 -2.12 -10.41
N ILE A 352 -7.12 -1.52 -10.37
CA ILE A 352 -7.00 -0.06 -10.46
C ILE A 352 -6.89 0.31 -11.94
N ILE A 353 -7.90 1.03 -12.44
CA ILE A 353 -7.94 1.51 -13.82
C ILE A 353 -8.05 3.04 -13.80
N PRO A 354 -7.19 3.78 -14.53
CA PRO A 354 -7.37 5.22 -14.72
C PRO A 354 -8.50 5.42 -15.74
N ILE A 355 -9.69 5.80 -15.28
CA ILE A 355 -10.89 5.84 -16.11
C ILE A 355 -11.14 7.25 -16.62
N CYS A 356 -11.38 7.36 -17.92
CA CYS A 356 -12.09 8.50 -18.50
C CYS A 356 -13.57 8.14 -18.70
N VAL A 357 -14.48 8.89 -18.09
CA VAL A 357 -15.92 8.71 -18.33
C VAL A 357 -16.27 8.92 -19.80
N ASN A 358 -17.34 8.30 -20.27
CA ASN A 358 -17.80 8.37 -21.65
C ASN A 358 -16.79 7.84 -22.69
N THR A 359 -15.82 7.04 -22.28
CA THR A 359 -14.90 6.33 -23.19
C THR A 359 -15.19 4.83 -23.24
N GLU A 360 -14.89 4.21 -24.39
CA GLU A 360 -15.14 2.78 -24.62
C GLU A 360 -14.17 1.91 -23.82
N PHE A 361 -14.68 0.83 -23.26
CA PHE A 361 -13.91 -0.30 -22.76
C PHE A 361 -14.54 -1.61 -23.23
N VAL A 362 -13.74 -2.68 -23.26
CA VAL A 362 -14.20 -4.00 -23.67
C VAL A 362 -14.15 -4.93 -22.47
N VAL A 363 -15.22 -5.67 -22.25
CA VAL A 363 -15.29 -6.75 -21.27
C VAL A 363 -15.28 -8.08 -22.02
N ARG A 364 -14.36 -8.97 -21.64
CA ARG A 364 -14.29 -10.34 -22.15
C ARG A 364 -14.50 -11.33 -21.03
N ILE A 365 -15.27 -12.39 -21.30
CA ILE A 365 -15.23 -13.60 -20.48
C ILE A 365 -14.50 -14.67 -21.29
N LYS A 366 -13.44 -15.20 -20.71
CA LYS A 366 -12.64 -16.30 -21.24
C LYS A 366 -12.88 -17.56 -20.45
N PHE A 367 -12.58 -18.69 -21.07
CA PHE A 367 -12.55 -20.00 -20.45
C PHE A 367 -11.33 -20.77 -20.89
N ARG A 368 -10.91 -21.75 -20.09
CA ARG A 368 -10.02 -22.81 -20.56
C ARG A 368 -10.83 -23.93 -21.17
N GLU A 369 -10.41 -24.43 -22.32
CA GLU A 369 -10.99 -25.67 -22.85
C GLU A 369 -10.46 -26.88 -22.06
N ARG A 370 -11.35 -27.81 -21.72
CA ARG A 370 -11.07 -28.97 -20.84
C ARG A 370 -9.93 -29.85 -21.35
N ASN A 371 -9.81 -30.01 -22.66
CA ASN A 371 -8.86 -30.96 -23.27
C ASN A 371 -7.51 -30.30 -23.61
N SER A 372 -7.52 -29.06 -24.11
CA SER A 372 -6.32 -28.36 -24.57
C SER A 372 -5.74 -27.42 -23.51
N MET A 373 -6.52 -27.04 -22.50
CA MET A 373 -6.21 -25.97 -21.53
C MET A 373 -5.96 -24.59 -22.18
N GLU A 374 -6.30 -24.43 -23.47
CA GLU A 374 -6.19 -23.16 -24.19
C GLU A 374 -7.28 -22.18 -23.73
N GLU A 375 -6.93 -20.89 -23.69
CA GLU A 375 -7.89 -19.84 -23.37
C GLU A 375 -8.69 -19.44 -24.60
N ILE A 376 -10.02 -19.57 -24.51
CA ILE A 376 -10.96 -19.16 -25.54
C ILE A 376 -11.87 -18.06 -25.03
N ILE A 377 -12.16 -17.09 -25.89
CA ILE A 377 -13.09 -16.01 -25.59
C ILE A 377 -14.51 -16.55 -25.79
N TYR A 378 -15.29 -16.62 -24.71
CA TYR A 378 -16.69 -17.03 -24.77
C TYR A 378 -17.58 -15.86 -25.22
N THR A 379 -17.35 -14.67 -24.67
CA THR A 379 -18.13 -13.49 -25.06
C THR A 379 -17.28 -12.23 -24.91
N GLU A 380 -17.54 -11.28 -25.81
CA GLU A 380 -16.94 -9.95 -25.81
C GLU A 380 -18.06 -8.91 -25.87
N LYS A 381 -17.98 -7.90 -25.00
CA LYS A 381 -18.94 -6.80 -24.95
C LYS A 381 -18.21 -5.48 -24.87
N LYS A 382 -18.52 -4.60 -25.82
CA LYS A 382 -18.12 -3.20 -25.79
C LYS A 382 -19.08 -2.41 -24.91
N MET A 383 -18.53 -1.59 -24.04
CA MET A 383 -19.24 -0.81 -23.04
C MET A 383 -18.66 0.59 -22.99
N ILE A 384 -19.38 1.53 -22.40
CA ILE A 384 -18.92 2.90 -22.16
C ILE A 384 -18.81 3.09 -20.64
N TRP A 385 -17.69 3.66 -20.18
CA TRP A 385 -17.55 4.00 -18.77
C TRP A 385 -18.61 5.03 -18.38
N PRO A 386 -19.49 4.72 -17.42
CA PRO A 386 -20.55 5.63 -17.07
C PRO A 386 -20.01 6.80 -16.24
N GLU A 387 -20.72 7.92 -16.28
CA GLU A 387 -20.46 9.01 -15.33
C GLU A 387 -20.73 8.56 -13.89
N MET A 388 -19.92 9.06 -12.95
CA MET A 388 -20.18 8.91 -11.53
C MET A 388 -21.24 9.92 -11.12
N GLU A 389 -22.28 9.47 -10.42
CA GLU A 389 -23.28 10.41 -9.90
C GLU A 389 -22.64 11.34 -8.87
N GLU A 390 -23.08 12.60 -8.87
CA GLU A 390 -22.64 13.59 -7.90
C GLU A 390 -22.88 13.06 -6.48
N ASN A 391 -21.84 13.08 -5.64
CA ASN A 391 -21.82 12.54 -4.26
C ASN A 391 -21.83 11.01 -4.11
N LYS A 392 -21.80 10.20 -5.18
CA LYS A 392 -21.60 8.74 -5.06
C LYS A 392 -20.15 8.36 -5.24
N SER A 393 -19.60 7.64 -4.25
CA SER A 393 -18.25 7.08 -4.30
C SER A 393 -18.15 5.78 -5.11
N SER A 394 -19.28 5.15 -5.46
CA SER A 394 -19.32 3.93 -6.26
C SER A 394 -20.55 3.82 -7.17
N LYS A 395 -20.42 3.07 -8.26
CA LYS A 395 -21.46 2.78 -9.25
C LYS A 395 -21.38 1.33 -9.71
N LYS A 396 -22.53 0.64 -9.80
CA LYS A 396 -22.63 -0.72 -10.34
C LYS A 396 -22.87 -0.68 -11.84
N ILE A 397 -22.11 -1.48 -12.58
CA ILE A 397 -22.22 -1.64 -14.02
C ILE A 397 -22.68 -3.07 -14.30
N ARG A 398 -23.76 -3.22 -15.07
CA ARG A 398 -24.30 -4.53 -15.45
C ARG A 398 -23.94 -4.79 -16.91
N VAL A 399 -23.08 -5.77 -17.13
CA VAL A 399 -22.69 -6.20 -18.47
C VAL A 399 -23.56 -7.40 -18.84
N MET A 400 -24.45 -7.19 -19.80
CA MET A 400 -25.29 -8.26 -20.36
C MET A 400 -24.45 -9.09 -21.31
N LEU A 401 -24.30 -10.38 -21.02
CA LEU A 401 -23.47 -11.29 -21.80
C LEU A 401 -24.32 -11.94 -22.90
N GLU A 402 -24.67 -13.21 -22.74
CA GLU A 402 -25.56 -13.95 -23.65
C GLU A 402 -26.75 -14.54 -22.89
N GLY A 403 -27.94 -14.47 -23.51
CA GLY A 403 -29.19 -14.88 -22.87
C GLY A 403 -29.44 -14.10 -21.58
N GLU A 404 -29.74 -14.80 -20.49
CA GLU A 404 -29.98 -14.19 -19.17
C GLU A 404 -28.70 -13.98 -18.33
N LYS A 405 -27.53 -14.32 -18.87
CA LYS A 405 -26.25 -14.27 -18.16
C LYS A 405 -25.76 -12.83 -18.06
N LYS A 406 -25.21 -12.46 -16.90
CA LYS A 406 -24.68 -11.10 -16.68
C LYS A 406 -23.50 -11.07 -15.73
N LEU A 407 -22.55 -10.19 -16.03
CA LEU A 407 -21.45 -9.81 -15.14
C LEU A 407 -21.82 -8.49 -14.44
N ILE A 408 -21.58 -8.43 -13.14
CA ILE A 408 -21.76 -7.23 -12.34
C ILE A 408 -20.38 -6.71 -11.97
N LEU A 409 -20.05 -5.51 -12.45
CA LEU A 409 -18.88 -4.76 -12.02
C LEU A 409 -19.31 -3.69 -11.01
N ARG A 410 -18.43 -3.36 -10.07
CA ARG A 410 -18.57 -2.16 -9.23
C ARG A 410 -17.35 -1.28 -9.47
N MET A 411 -17.63 -0.06 -9.92
CA MET A 411 -16.66 1.01 -10.08
C MET A 411 -16.67 1.87 -8.82
N LYS A 412 -15.52 2.11 -8.20
CA LYS A 412 -15.37 2.95 -7.01
C LYS A 412 -14.19 3.89 -7.21
N ARG A 413 -14.40 5.19 -7.03
CA ARG A 413 -13.31 6.18 -7.16
C ARG A 413 -12.31 5.98 -6.02
N ILE A 414 -11.03 5.97 -6.35
CA ILE A 414 -9.94 5.89 -5.37
C ILE A 414 -9.55 7.31 -4.97
N ARG A 415 -9.17 7.50 -3.70
CA ARG A 415 -8.65 8.78 -3.20
C ARG A 415 -7.36 9.12 -3.95
N GLU A 416 -7.37 10.25 -4.63
CA GLU A 416 -6.21 10.82 -5.34
C GLU A 416 -5.43 11.77 -4.44
N VAL A 417 -4.29 12.29 -4.91
CA VAL A 417 -3.72 13.51 -4.33
C VAL A 417 -4.68 14.68 -4.57
N SER A 418 -4.96 15.48 -3.55
CA SER A 418 -5.83 16.65 -3.64
C SER A 418 -5.34 17.64 -4.70
N SER A 419 -6.28 18.32 -5.35
CA SER A 419 -5.93 19.28 -6.41
C SER A 419 -5.05 20.41 -5.87
N THR A 420 -5.33 20.88 -4.66
CA THR A 420 -4.57 21.91 -3.96
C THR A 420 -3.14 21.46 -3.69
N PHE A 421 -2.95 20.27 -3.11
CA PHE A 421 -1.61 19.76 -2.82
C PHE A 421 -0.83 19.55 -4.12
N ARG A 422 -1.48 18.96 -5.12
CA ARG A 422 -0.85 18.63 -6.39
C ARG A 422 -0.39 19.88 -7.14
N ARG A 423 -1.24 20.89 -7.32
CA ARG A 423 -0.87 22.16 -7.99
C ARG A 423 0.30 22.84 -7.28
N LYS A 424 0.23 22.90 -5.95
CA LYS A 424 1.21 23.62 -5.13
C LYS A 424 2.57 22.94 -5.03
N PHE A 425 2.61 21.61 -5.01
CA PHE A 425 3.83 20.87 -4.64
C PHE A 425 4.32 19.85 -5.66
N ILE A 426 3.44 19.31 -6.51
CA ILE A 426 3.80 18.25 -7.47
C ILE A 426 3.95 18.84 -8.87
N ASP A 427 2.92 19.50 -9.39
CA ASP A 427 2.90 19.96 -10.78
C ASP A 427 3.77 21.22 -11.01
N LYS A 428 4.23 21.88 -9.93
CA LYS A 428 5.04 23.11 -9.95
C LYS A 428 4.55 24.14 -10.98
N THR A 429 3.24 24.30 -11.12
CA THR A 429 2.69 25.42 -11.88
C THR A 429 2.93 26.68 -11.07
N GLU A 430 3.60 27.66 -11.68
CA GLU A 430 3.87 28.95 -11.03
C GLU A 430 2.57 29.59 -10.52
N ASP A 431 2.70 30.21 -9.35
CA ASP A 431 1.72 30.91 -8.51
C ASP A 431 0.36 31.31 -9.14
N PRO A 432 -0.80 30.97 -8.53
CA PRO A 432 -2.10 31.52 -8.92
C PRO A 432 -2.28 33.01 -8.57
N LEU A 433 -1.24 33.71 -8.13
CA LEU A 433 -1.28 35.13 -7.75
C LEU A 433 -1.08 36.13 -8.90
N LEU A 434 -1.01 35.68 -10.15
CA LEU A 434 -0.95 36.57 -11.32
C LEU A 434 -2.31 36.96 -11.93
N GLU A 435 -3.44 36.40 -11.48
CA GLU A 435 -4.77 36.79 -12.01
C GLU A 435 -5.43 37.98 -11.27
N ASN A 436 -4.75 38.65 -10.33
CA ASN A 436 -5.31 39.82 -9.62
C ASN A 436 -4.48 41.10 -9.79
N ARG A 437 -3.82 41.29 -10.93
CA ARG A 437 -3.20 42.57 -11.32
C ARG A 437 -3.74 43.13 -12.64
N ASP A 438 -5.05 43.12 -12.79
CA ASP A 438 -5.74 44.01 -13.74
C ASP A 438 -6.78 44.83 -12.99
N MET A 439 -6.32 45.75 -12.13
CA MET A 439 -7.02 47.00 -11.87
C MET A 439 -6.03 48.09 -11.43
N ASN A 440 -6.01 49.17 -12.21
CA ASN A 440 -5.38 50.47 -11.98
C ASN A 440 -3.86 50.58 -12.16
N THR A 441 -3.41 50.97 -13.34
CA THR A 441 -2.80 52.32 -13.53
C THR A 441 -2.74 52.71 -15.01
N ALA A 442 -3.17 53.93 -15.29
CA ALA A 442 -3.11 54.58 -16.59
C ALA A 442 -1.79 55.33 -16.79
N VAL A 443 -1.47 55.57 -18.08
CA VAL A 443 -0.46 56.51 -18.63
C VAL A 443 0.99 55.95 -18.53
N GLU A 444 1.79 55.80 -19.59
CA GLU A 444 2.12 56.73 -20.67
C GLU A 444 2.73 56.00 -21.89
N GLU A 445 2.71 56.64 -23.06
CA GLU A 445 2.98 56.09 -24.38
C GLU A 445 4.44 56.31 -24.85
N VAL A 446 4.98 55.36 -25.64
CA VAL A 446 6.04 55.48 -26.71
C VAL A 446 7.55 55.38 -26.28
N PRO A 447 8.51 54.88 -27.12
CA PRO A 447 8.46 54.07 -28.35
C PRO A 447 9.28 52.76 -28.33
N GLN A 448 9.03 51.95 -29.37
CA GLN A 448 9.77 50.77 -29.82
C GLN A 448 11.29 50.96 -29.96
N ILE A 449 12.06 49.94 -29.52
CA ILE A 449 13.41 49.68 -30.01
C ILE A 449 13.47 48.23 -30.50
N GLN A 450 13.71 48.09 -31.81
CA GLN A 450 14.11 46.85 -32.45
C GLN A 450 15.50 46.44 -31.98
N GLY A 451 15.64 45.19 -31.53
CA GLY A 451 16.92 44.60 -31.14
C GLY A 451 16.91 43.10 -31.45
N SER A 452 17.72 42.73 -32.43
CA SER A 452 17.88 41.43 -33.04
C SER A 452 18.55 40.37 -32.14
N VAL A 453 18.03 39.15 -32.22
CA VAL A 453 18.71 37.84 -32.34
C VAL A 453 20.03 37.63 -31.59
N THR A 454 20.03 36.67 -30.67
CA THR A 454 21.13 35.70 -30.57
C THR A 454 20.61 34.32 -30.17
N ASN A 455 20.74 33.39 -31.11
CA ASN A 455 20.64 31.94 -30.91
C ASN A 455 21.56 31.49 -29.77
N ILE A 456 20.97 30.95 -28.70
CA ILE A 456 21.68 30.04 -27.81
C ILE A 456 21.16 28.64 -28.12
N LYS A 457 22.08 27.82 -28.63
CA LYS A 457 21.88 26.39 -28.87
C LYS A 457 21.37 25.72 -27.60
N GLU A 458 20.16 25.19 -27.66
CA GLU A 458 19.71 24.17 -26.72
C GLU A 458 20.65 22.96 -26.83
N GLN A 459 21.44 22.73 -25.78
CA GLN A 459 21.97 21.40 -25.54
C GLN A 459 20.80 20.52 -25.10
N GLN A 460 20.42 19.59 -25.96
CA GLN A 460 19.52 18.49 -25.64
C GLN A 460 20.03 17.73 -24.40
N ILE A 461 19.40 17.97 -23.26
CA ILE A 461 19.43 17.01 -22.16
C ILE A 461 18.39 15.94 -22.52
N LYS A 462 18.87 14.73 -22.86
CA LYS A 462 18.02 13.56 -23.09
C LYS A 462 17.25 13.23 -21.81
N GLY A 463 15.96 13.59 -21.79
CA GLY A 463 15.00 13.12 -20.80
C GLY A 463 14.74 11.62 -20.99
N PHE A 464 14.76 10.90 -19.87
CA PHE A 464 14.42 9.49 -19.77
C PHE A 464 12.89 9.32 -19.87
N SER A 465 12.41 8.56 -20.87
CA SER A 465 11.00 8.16 -21.01
C SER A 465 10.84 6.71 -20.52
N PRO A 466 9.84 6.39 -19.68
CA PRO A 466 9.58 5.01 -19.27
C PRO A 466 8.85 4.18 -20.34
N PHE A 467 8.71 4.69 -21.56
CA PHE A 467 8.21 3.93 -22.71
C PHE A 467 9.20 4.04 -23.87
N ASN A 468 10.19 3.14 -23.85
CA ASN A 468 10.72 2.38 -24.98
C ASN A 468 11.53 1.20 -24.44
#